data_AF-A0A945LIB9-F1
#
_entry.id   AF-A0A945LIB9-F1
#
_cell.length_a   1.000
_cell.length_b   1.000
_cell.length_c   1.000
_cell.angle_alpha   90.00
_cell.angle_beta   90.00
_cell.angle_gamma   90.00
#
_symmetry.space_group_name_H-M   'P 1'
#
loop_
_entity.id
_entity.type
_entity.pdbx_description
1 polymer ?
#
loop_
_entity_poly.entity_id
_entity_poly.type
_entity_poly.pdbx_seq_one_letter_code
_entity_poly.pdbx_strand_id
1 'polypeptide(L)'
;IHIDRRGEIPEGMDPWFQLPVFNWHEGLLSTFGPLRPYIDSAQRFDAVPNLTDLQLEALDLLDAVARDEDICLHLPFEKGDIQFLHNHLIMHGRTVYEDWLEAAKKRHLVRLWLSMPDGRPLPDQYRQRYVNIELGTRRGGIHVPGLKPVLPLQPETPAYH
;
A
#
# COMPACT_ATOMS: atom_id res chain seq x y z
N ILE A 1 8.45 10.16 -5.81
CA ILE A 1 7.51 9.98 -6.93
C ILE A 1 6.10 10.33 -6.43
N HIS A 2 5.20 10.79 -7.30
CA HIS A 2 3.85 11.18 -6.93
C HIS A 2 2.93 9.97 -6.94
N ILE A 3 2.10 9.82 -5.90
CA ILE A 3 1.26 8.65 -5.66
C ILE A 3 -0.14 9.15 -5.31
N ASP A 4 -1.14 8.64 -6.01
CA ASP A 4 -2.53 9.02 -5.83
C ASP A 4 -3.10 8.49 -4.51
N ARG A 5 -3.85 9.31 -3.77
CA ARG A 5 -4.58 8.90 -2.55
C ARG A 5 -5.90 8.19 -2.85
N ARG A 6 -6.40 8.25 -4.09
CA ARG A 6 -7.67 7.63 -4.51
C ARG A 6 -8.86 7.96 -3.59
N GLY A 7 -8.98 9.23 -3.22
CA GLY A 7 -10.05 9.73 -2.35
C GLY A 7 -9.73 9.70 -0.85
N GLU A 8 -8.64 9.05 -0.45
CA GLU A 8 -8.18 9.00 0.94
C GLU A 8 -7.36 10.24 1.32
N ILE A 9 -7.98 11.42 1.25
CA ILE A 9 -7.33 12.73 1.36
C ILE A 9 -7.46 13.27 2.80
N PRO A 10 -6.37 13.37 3.58
CA PRO A 10 -6.41 14.03 4.88
C PRO A 10 -6.65 15.54 4.74
N GLU A 11 -7.14 16.15 5.81
CA GLU A 11 -7.43 17.59 5.83
C GLU A 11 -6.17 18.42 5.49
N GLY A 12 -6.32 19.36 4.56
CA GLY A 12 -5.24 20.26 4.13
C GLY A 12 -4.15 19.61 3.26
N MET A 13 -4.33 18.37 2.80
CA MET A 13 -3.37 17.68 1.93
C MET A 13 -3.85 17.60 0.48
N ASP A 14 -2.91 17.49 -0.45
CA ASP A 14 -3.18 17.24 -1.86
C ASP A 14 -3.83 15.85 -2.09
N PRO A 15 -4.56 15.67 -3.21
CA PRO A 15 -5.14 14.38 -3.59
C PRO A 15 -4.10 13.33 -3.99
N TRP A 16 -2.83 13.71 -3.99
CA TRP A 16 -1.65 12.87 -4.18
C TRP A 16 -0.65 13.14 -3.05
N PHE A 17 0.40 12.33 -2.99
CA PHE A 17 1.52 12.56 -2.09
C PHE A 17 2.84 12.15 -2.73
N GLN A 18 3.94 12.69 -2.19
CA GLN A 18 5.28 12.32 -2.62
C GLN A 18 5.92 11.37 -1.62
N LEU A 19 6.43 10.24 -2.11
CA LEU A 19 7.25 9.32 -1.34
C LEU A 19 8.26 8.65 -2.28
N PRO A 20 9.55 8.54 -1.92
CA PRO A 20 10.48 7.69 -2.64
C PRO A 20 10.07 6.21 -2.52
N VAL A 21 10.33 5.41 -3.56
CA VAL A 21 10.03 3.96 -3.51
C VAL A 21 10.90 3.26 -2.47
N PHE A 22 12.17 3.64 -2.39
CA PHE A 22 13.15 3.15 -1.44
C PHE A 22 13.62 4.31 -0.55
N ASN A 23 13.65 4.08 0.76
CA ASN A 23 14.00 5.08 1.75
C ASN A 23 15.00 4.49 2.73
N TRP A 24 16.19 5.07 2.82
CA TRP A 24 17.17 4.72 3.84
C TRP A 24 17.02 5.67 5.03
N HIS A 25 16.85 5.11 6.22
CA HIS A 25 16.71 5.91 7.44
C HIS A 25 17.30 5.14 8.63
N GLU A 26 18.21 5.78 9.37
CA GLU A 26 18.88 5.17 10.54
C GLU A 26 19.47 3.78 10.26
N GLY A 27 20.07 3.58 9.08
CA GLY A 27 20.66 2.29 8.71
C GLY A 27 19.65 1.24 8.21
N LEU A 28 18.38 1.59 8.09
CA LEU A 28 17.30 0.69 7.70
C LEU A 28 16.72 1.08 6.33
N LEU A 29 16.65 0.12 5.41
CA LEU A 29 15.91 0.27 4.17
C LEU A 29 14.42 0.04 4.40
N SER A 30 13.60 0.97 3.90
CA SER A 30 12.15 0.82 3.80
C SER A 30 11.70 0.98 2.36
N THR A 31 10.77 0.14 1.94
CA THR A 31 10.09 0.22 0.66
C THR A 31 8.67 0.73 0.84
N PHE A 32 8.12 1.33 -0.21
CA PHE A 32 6.69 1.60 -0.35
C PHE A 32 6.25 1.07 -1.72
N GLY A 33 5.44 0.01 -1.74
CA GLY A 33 4.90 -0.59 -2.97
C GLY A 33 4.20 -1.92 -2.78
N PRO A 34 3.59 -2.47 -3.85
CA PRO A 34 3.62 -2.01 -5.24
C PRO A 34 2.77 -0.75 -5.49
N LEU A 35 3.23 0.14 -6.37
CA LEU A 35 2.65 1.49 -6.56
C LEU A 35 2.25 1.84 -7.97
N ARG A 36 2.61 1.05 -8.99
CA ARG A 36 2.46 1.46 -10.41
C ARG A 36 1.05 1.98 -10.73
N PRO A 37 -0.05 1.28 -10.36
CA PRO A 37 -1.40 1.79 -10.61
C PRO A 37 -1.75 3.08 -9.86
N TYR A 38 -1.08 3.41 -8.76
CA TYR A 38 -1.29 4.65 -8.01
C TYR A 38 -0.43 5.79 -8.55
N ILE A 39 0.77 5.49 -9.05
CA ILE A 39 1.66 6.43 -9.72
C ILE A 39 1.05 6.88 -11.04
N ASP A 40 0.67 5.93 -11.89
CA ASP A 40 0.04 6.23 -13.19
C ASP A 40 -1.26 7.01 -12.99
N SER A 41 -2.04 6.62 -11.99
CA SER A 41 -3.27 7.30 -11.59
C SER A 41 -3.05 8.72 -11.09
N ALA A 42 -1.87 9.04 -10.52
CA ALA A 42 -1.52 10.39 -10.10
C ALA A 42 -1.21 11.33 -11.28
N GLN A 43 -0.80 10.79 -12.43
CA GLN A 43 -0.51 11.57 -13.64
C GLN A 43 -1.76 12.27 -14.23
N ARG A 44 -2.97 11.94 -13.74
CA ARG A 44 -4.20 12.65 -14.13
C ARG A 44 -4.30 14.06 -13.53
N PHE A 45 -3.51 14.38 -12.52
CA PHE A 45 -3.56 15.67 -11.84
C PHE A 45 -2.58 16.64 -12.52
N ASP A 46 -3.07 17.78 -13.02
CA ASP A 46 -2.24 18.76 -13.75
C ASP A 46 -1.03 19.28 -12.94
N ALA A 47 -1.15 19.31 -11.60
CA ALA A 47 -0.08 19.73 -10.71
C ALA A 47 1.03 18.67 -10.53
N VAL A 48 0.82 17.44 -10.97
CA VAL A 48 1.80 16.36 -10.87
C VAL A 48 2.69 16.40 -12.12
N PRO A 49 4.02 16.55 -11.96
CA PRO A 49 4.95 16.45 -13.08
C PRO A 49 4.84 15.11 -13.80
N ASN A 50 4.97 15.17 -15.12
CA ASN A 50 5.12 13.99 -15.95
C ASN A 50 6.32 13.17 -15.50
N LEU A 51 6.17 11.84 -15.51
CA LEU A 51 7.30 10.94 -15.29
C LEU A 51 8.35 11.13 -16.38
N THR A 52 9.63 11.15 -15.97
CA THR A 52 10.73 11.14 -16.92
C THR A 52 10.94 9.74 -17.49
N ASP A 53 11.59 9.64 -18.65
CA ASP A 53 11.93 8.34 -19.25
C ASP A 53 12.73 7.45 -18.29
N LEU A 54 13.68 8.04 -17.55
CA LEU A 54 14.46 7.32 -16.54
C LEU A 54 13.60 6.81 -15.37
N GLN A 55 12.58 7.57 -14.95
CA GLN A 55 11.66 7.12 -13.91
C GLN A 55 10.78 5.98 -14.41
N LEU A 56 10.32 6.05 -15.66
CA LEU A 56 9.56 4.97 -16.30
C LEU A 56 10.39 3.69 -16.38
N GLU A 57 11.63 3.78 -16.88
CA GLU A 57 12.56 2.65 -16.95
C GLU A 57 12.82 2.02 -15.57
N ALA A 58 13.03 2.85 -14.54
CA ALA A 58 13.24 2.36 -13.18
C ALA A 58 11.99 1.65 -12.60
N LEU A 59 10.79 2.15 -12.90
CA LEU A 59 9.54 1.51 -12.48
C LEU A 59 9.33 0.19 -13.21
N ASP A 60 9.59 0.15 -14.52
CA ASP A 60 9.47 -1.06 -15.33
C ASP A 60 10.45 -2.14 -14.86
N LEU A 61 11.70 -1.76 -14.52
CA LEU A 61 12.68 -2.68 -13.94
C LEU A 61 12.23 -3.21 -12.58
N LEU A 62 11.73 -2.33 -11.70
CA LEU A 62 11.22 -2.77 -10.39
C LEU A 62 10.07 -3.77 -10.55
N ASP A 63 9.16 -3.46 -11.47
CA ASP A 63 8.01 -4.30 -11.81
C ASP A 63 8.44 -5.65 -12.41
N ALA A 64 9.54 -5.68 -13.18
CA ALA A 64 10.12 -6.92 -13.70
C ALA A 64 10.75 -7.77 -12.58
N VAL A 65 11.58 -7.16 -11.74
CA VAL A 65 12.26 -7.82 -10.60
C VAL A 65 11.24 -8.36 -9.61
N ALA A 66 10.18 -7.62 -9.30
CA ALA A 66 9.13 -8.05 -8.38
C ALA A 66 8.30 -9.24 -8.89
N ARG A 67 8.33 -9.52 -10.20
CA ARG A 67 7.66 -10.65 -10.85
C ARG A 67 8.61 -11.78 -11.23
N ASP A 68 9.90 -11.62 -10.99
CA ASP A 68 10.88 -12.68 -11.19
C ASP A 68 10.55 -13.85 -10.24
N GLU A 69 10.43 -15.07 -10.78
CA GLU A 69 10.08 -16.27 -10.01
C GLU A 69 11.15 -16.65 -8.99
N ASP A 70 12.40 -16.23 -9.17
CA ASP A 70 13.47 -16.44 -8.19
C ASP A 70 13.38 -15.47 -6.99
N ILE A 71 12.58 -14.40 -7.12
CA ILE A 71 12.41 -13.36 -6.09
C ILE A 71 10.99 -13.41 -5.50
N CYS A 72 9.99 -13.71 -6.31
CA CYS A 72 8.59 -13.72 -5.96
C CYS A 72 8.20 -15.03 -5.27
N LEU A 73 7.82 -14.94 -4.00
CA LEU A 73 7.30 -16.10 -3.29
C LEU A 73 5.78 -16.21 -3.49
N HIS A 74 5.36 -17.23 -4.25
CA HIS A 74 3.95 -17.57 -4.41
C HIS A 74 3.45 -18.36 -3.21
N LEU A 75 2.48 -17.79 -2.49
CA LEU A 75 1.86 -18.41 -1.33
C LEU A 75 0.36 -18.65 -1.59
N PRO A 76 -0.05 -19.90 -1.91
CA PRO A 76 -1.46 -20.24 -1.94
C PRO A 76 -2.04 -20.11 -0.53
N PHE A 77 -3.25 -19.55 -0.41
CA PHE A 77 -3.97 -19.43 0.86
C PHE A 77 -5.06 -20.49 0.93
N GLU A 78 -5.13 -21.16 2.07
CA GLU A 78 -6.27 -21.97 2.46
C GLU A 78 -7.15 -21.24 3.48
N LYS A 79 -8.35 -21.78 3.71
CA LYS A 79 -9.28 -21.22 4.70
C LYS A 79 -8.67 -21.39 6.09
N GLY A 80 -8.50 -20.27 6.79
CA GLY A 80 -7.93 -20.24 8.14
C GLY A 80 -6.47 -19.80 8.17
N ASP A 81 -5.80 -19.71 7.01
CA ASP A 81 -4.44 -19.21 6.94
C ASP A 81 -4.36 -17.72 7.30
N ILE A 82 -3.31 -17.38 8.04
CA ILE A 82 -3.01 -16.00 8.44
C ILE A 82 -1.60 -15.68 7.98
N GLN A 83 -1.47 -14.61 7.20
CA GLN A 83 -0.19 -14.07 6.77
C GLN A 83 0.12 -12.77 7.52
N PHE A 84 1.30 -12.75 8.14
CA PHE A 84 1.90 -11.54 8.66
C PHE A 84 3.01 -11.07 7.72
N LEU A 85 2.96 -9.80 7.33
CA LEU A 85 3.96 -9.19 6.48
C LEU A 85 4.41 -7.85 7.07
N HIS A 86 5.71 -7.59 6.94
CA HIS A 86 6.26 -6.30 7.31
C HIS A 86 6.13 -5.35 6.11
N ASN A 87 5.12 -4.49 6.11
CA ASN A 87 4.74 -3.64 4.97
C ASN A 87 5.88 -2.76 4.42
N HIS A 88 6.85 -2.38 5.25
CA HIS A 88 8.01 -1.61 4.81
C HIS A 88 9.16 -2.43 4.21
N LEU A 89 9.08 -3.76 4.18
CA LEU A 89 10.13 -4.63 3.65
C LEU A 89 9.64 -5.53 2.53
N ILE A 90 8.38 -5.96 2.61
CA ILE A 90 7.82 -6.97 1.72
C ILE A 90 6.77 -6.29 0.83
N MET A 91 7.11 -6.14 -0.44
CA MET A 91 6.11 -5.84 -1.47
C MET A 91 5.23 -7.09 -1.64
N HIS A 92 3.92 -6.88 -1.70
CA HIS A 92 2.97 -7.98 -1.77
C HIS A 92 1.83 -7.61 -2.72
N GLY A 93 1.28 -8.64 -3.36
CA GLY A 93 0.20 -8.50 -4.31
C GLY A 93 -0.65 -9.75 -4.35
N ARG A 94 -1.50 -9.85 -5.37
CA ARG A 94 -2.27 -11.05 -5.66
C ARG A 94 -2.21 -11.32 -7.16
N THR A 95 -2.25 -12.59 -7.52
CA THR A 95 -2.49 -13.01 -8.90
C THR A 95 -3.93 -12.69 -9.31
N VAL A 96 -4.15 -12.66 -10.64
CA VAL A 96 -5.49 -12.56 -11.21
C VAL A 96 -6.26 -13.83 -10.86
N TYR A 97 -7.55 -13.66 -10.51
CA TYR A 97 -8.45 -14.77 -10.25
C TYR A 97 -9.84 -14.44 -10.80
N GLU A 98 -10.60 -15.46 -11.12
CA GLU A 98 -12.03 -15.35 -11.43
C GLU A 98 -12.82 -15.66 -10.16
N ASP A 99 -13.72 -14.75 -9.77
CA ASP A 99 -14.52 -14.91 -8.55
C ASP A 99 -15.84 -15.62 -8.85
N TRP A 100 -16.41 -16.25 -7.83
CA TRP A 100 -17.69 -16.95 -7.98
C TRP A 100 -18.86 -15.96 -7.95
N LEU A 101 -19.90 -16.23 -8.75
CA LEU A 101 -21.17 -15.49 -8.64
C LEU A 101 -21.85 -15.75 -7.27
N GLU A 102 -21.73 -16.98 -6.78
CA GLU A 102 -22.31 -17.42 -5.51
C GLU A 102 -21.51 -16.86 -4.32
N ALA A 103 -22.15 -16.04 -3.49
CA ALA A 103 -21.54 -15.37 -2.33
C ALA A 103 -20.75 -16.33 -1.41
N ALA A 104 -21.29 -17.53 -1.17
CA ALA A 104 -20.68 -18.53 -0.30
C ALA A 104 -19.37 -19.13 -0.83
N LYS A 105 -19.10 -18.99 -2.14
CA LYS A 105 -17.87 -19.46 -2.78
C LYS A 105 -16.87 -18.34 -3.06
N LYS A 106 -17.29 -17.08 -2.90
CA LYS A 106 -16.42 -15.92 -3.13
C LYS A 106 -15.18 -15.97 -2.25
N ARG A 107 -14.05 -15.54 -2.80
CA ARG A 107 -12.82 -15.39 -2.01
C ARG A 107 -13.01 -14.28 -0.98
N HIS A 108 -12.98 -14.63 0.29
CA HIS A 108 -13.13 -13.67 1.39
C HIS A 108 -11.89 -13.66 2.28
N LEU A 109 -11.15 -12.54 2.21
CA LEU A 109 -9.96 -12.31 3.03
C LEU A 109 -10.16 -11.06 3.88
N VAL A 110 -9.95 -11.20 5.18
CA VAL A 110 -9.97 -10.09 6.13
C VAL A 110 -8.55 -9.56 6.31
N ARG A 111 -8.37 -8.24 6.21
CA ARG A 111 -7.06 -7.60 6.34
C ARG A 111 -7.05 -6.60 7.49
N LEU A 112 -6.00 -6.65 8.30
CA LEU A 112 -5.74 -5.71 9.39
C LEU A 112 -4.38 -5.04 9.18
N TRP A 113 -4.31 -3.75 9.50
CA TRP A 113 -3.04 -3.02 9.58
C TRP A 113 -2.67 -2.84 11.05
N LEU A 114 -1.45 -3.27 11.38
CA LEU A 114 -0.92 -3.24 12.74
C LEU A 114 0.25 -2.26 12.81
N SER A 115 0.32 -1.50 13.90
CA SER A 115 1.50 -0.72 14.26
C SER A 115 1.98 -1.14 15.63
N MET A 116 3.23 -1.58 15.72
CA MET A 116 3.86 -1.95 16.98
C MET A 116 4.37 -0.68 17.69
N PRO A 117 4.25 -0.58 19.03
CA PRO A 117 4.77 0.56 19.80
C PRO A 117 6.26 0.80 19.58
N ASP A 118 7.03 -0.27 19.45
CA ASP A 118 8.49 -0.32 19.25
C ASP A 118 8.86 -0.63 17.78
N GLY A 119 7.96 -0.33 16.84
CA GLY A 119 8.20 -0.60 15.43
C GLY A 119 9.38 0.16 14.84
N ARG A 120 9.73 -0.13 13.58
CA ARG A 120 10.84 0.54 12.87
C ARG A 120 10.66 2.08 12.80
N PRO A 121 11.71 2.89 13.02
CA PRO A 121 11.66 4.33 12.73
C PRO A 121 11.48 4.57 11.23
N LEU A 122 10.64 5.54 10.87
CA LEU A 122 10.37 5.91 9.48
C LEU A 122 10.87 7.33 9.22
N PRO A 123 11.41 7.62 8.03
CA PRO A 123 11.81 8.97 7.72
C PRO A 123 10.59 9.88 7.49
N ASP A 124 10.77 11.19 7.65
CA ASP A 124 9.69 12.17 7.66
C ASP A 124 8.83 12.17 6.38
N GLN A 125 9.35 11.72 5.24
CA GLN A 125 8.56 11.59 4.01
C GLN A 125 7.34 10.68 4.19
N TYR A 126 7.39 9.68 5.08
CA TYR A 126 6.23 8.82 5.35
C TYR A 126 5.07 9.55 6.04
N ARG A 127 5.29 10.73 6.64
CA ARG A 127 4.21 11.59 7.15
C ARG A 127 3.25 12.00 6.06
N GLN A 128 3.72 12.11 4.83
CA GLN A 128 2.87 12.38 3.66
C GLN A 128 1.76 11.33 3.53
N ARG A 129 2.05 10.04 3.76
CA ARG A 129 1.04 8.99 3.70
C ARG A 129 0.30 8.79 5.01
N TYR A 130 1.02 8.74 6.14
CA TYR A 130 0.47 8.27 7.40
C TYR A 130 0.08 9.38 8.38
N VAL A 131 0.46 10.63 8.13
CA VAL A 131 0.33 11.80 9.01
C VAL A 131 1.16 11.66 10.29
N ASN A 132 0.87 10.63 11.10
CA ASN A 132 1.61 10.27 12.29
C ASN A 132 2.55 9.07 12.02
N ILE A 133 3.83 9.23 12.39
CA ILE A 133 4.87 8.19 12.34
C ILE A 133 5.58 7.97 13.68
N GLU A 134 5.16 8.68 14.74
CA GLU A 134 5.82 8.69 16.05
C GLU A 134 5.73 7.32 16.75
N LEU A 135 6.87 6.84 17.26
CA LEU A 135 6.95 5.58 18.00
C LEU A 135 6.17 5.66 19.32
N GLY A 136 5.68 4.52 19.80
CA GLY A 136 4.85 4.44 21.01
C GLY A 136 3.43 4.97 20.85
N THR A 137 3.09 5.55 19.70
CA THR A 137 1.74 6.07 19.40
C THR A 137 0.99 5.18 18.41
N ARG A 138 -0.32 5.42 18.25
CA ARG A 138 -1.07 4.85 17.12
C ARG A 138 -0.67 5.57 15.83
N ARG A 139 0.27 4.98 15.10
CA ARG A 139 0.81 5.48 13.82
C ARG A 139 0.46 4.57 12.64
N GLY A 140 0.71 5.05 11.43
CA GLY A 140 0.36 4.32 10.21
C GLY A 140 -1.14 4.40 9.89
N GLY A 141 -1.59 3.63 8.90
CA GLY A 141 -2.98 3.72 8.45
C GLY A 141 -3.30 5.05 7.80
N ILE A 142 -4.57 5.26 7.50
CA ILE A 142 -5.04 6.41 6.73
C ILE A 142 -6.11 7.07 7.57
N HIS A 143 -5.85 8.31 7.94
CA HIS A 143 -6.72 9.07 8.80
C HIS A 143 -7.38 10.16 7.95
N VAL A 144 -8.61 9.90 7.53
CA VAL A 144 -9.48 10.90 6.91
C VAL A 144 -10.63 11.22 7.84
N PRO A 145 -11.11 12.48 7.89
CA PRO A 145 -12.24 12.87 8.72
C PRO A 145 -13.45 11.95 8.49
N GLY A 146 -14.08 11.48 9.57
CA GLY A 146 -15.28 10.64 9.51
C GLY A 146 -15.04 9.16 9.20
N LEU A 147 -13.79 8.71 9.00
CA LEU A 147 -13.49 7.29 8.77
C LEU A 147 -13.85 6.45 10.01
N LYS A 148 -14.76 5.50 9.84
CA LYS A 148 -15.06 4.48 10.84
C LYS A 148 -14.36 3.18 10.47
N PRO A 149 -13.60 2.55 11.37
CA PRO A 149 -13.06 1.21 11.12
C PRO A 149 -14.19 0.22 10.83
N VAL A 150 -14.08 -0.51 9.72
CA VAL A 150 -15.01 -1.56 9.35
C VAL A 150 -14.24 -2.87 9.22
N LEU A 151 -14.80 -3.93 9.80
CA LEU A 151 -14.33 -5.29 9.57
C LEU A 151 -15.40 -6.03 8.75
N PRO A 152 -15.20 -6.23 7.43
CA PRO A 152 -16.20 -6.86 6.59
C PRO A 152 -16.27 -8.36 6.89
N LEU A 153 -17.21 -8.75 7.76
CA LEU A 153 -17.44 -10.14 8.14
C LEU A 153 -18.16 -10.95 7.06
N GLN A 154 -18.68 -10.29 6.03
CA GLN A 154 -19.36 -10.93 4.90
C GLN A 154 -18.64 -10.59 3.58
N PRO A 155 -18.54 -11.53 2.62
CA PRO A 155 -17.86 -11.29 1.34
C PRO A 155 -18.47 -10.17 0.49
N GLU A 156 -19.77 -9.93 0.63
CA GLU A 156 -20.52 -8.88 -0.09
C GLU A 156 -20.33 -7.48 0.51
N THR A 157 -19.71 -7.36 1.68
CA THR A 157 -19.50 -6.05 2.31
C THR A 157 -18.41 -5.29 1.56
N PRO A 158 -18.70 -4.07 1.04
CA PRO A 158 -17.68 -3.25 0.39
C PRO A 158 -16.51 -3.01 1.35
N ALA A 159 -15.29 -3.19 0.86
CA ALA A 159 -14.09 -2.94 1.66
C ALA A 159 -13.86 -1.44 1.92
N TYR A 160 -14.49 -0.57 1.12
CA TYR A 160 -14.40 0.88 1.16
C TYR A 160 -15.78 1.46 0.82
N HIS A 161 -16.16 2.56 1.47
CA HIS A 161 -17.36 3.34 1.16
C HIS A 161 -17.04 4.48 0.21
#